data_AF-A0A6P8XUC7-F1
#
_entry.id   AF-A0A6P8XUC7-F1
#
_cell.length_a   1.000
_cell.length_b   1.000
_cell.length_c   1.000
_cell.angle_alpha   90.00
_cell.angle_beta   90.00
_cell.angle_gamma   90.00
#
_symmetry.space_group_name_H-M   'P 1'
#
loop_
_entity.id
_entity.type
_entity.pdbx_description
1 polymer ?
#
loop_
_entity_poly.entity_id
_entity_poly.type
_entity_poly.pdbx_seq_one_letter_code
_entity_poly.pdbx_strand_id
1 'polypeptide(L)'
;MKEIKTHGPVEASFDVYEDFLSYKSGVYRYLAGDFVGGHAVRILGWGQEKGVKYWLIANSWNTDWGEKGFFKYIRGINLNGMEGDVVAGLPRL
;
A
#
# COMPACT_ATOMS: atom_id res chain seq x y z
N MET A 1 5.95 10.05 4.19
CA MET A 1 5.46 11.19 3.36
C MET A 1 6.59 12.09 2.88
N LYS A 2 7.44 12.65 3.78
CA LYS A 2 8.57 13.52 3.38
C LYS A 2 9.49 12.84 2.36
N GLU A 3 9.88 11.59 2.62
CA GLU A 3 10.74 10.81 1.72
C GLU A 3 10.15 10.71 0.31
N ILE A 4 8.91 10.26 0.20
CA ILE A 4 8.22 10.14 -1.10
C ILE A 4 8.15 11.47 -1.84
N LYS A 5 7.93 12.59 -1.12
CA LYS A 5 7.89 13.92 -1.73
C LYS A 5 9.25 14.36 -2.29
N THR A 6 10.34 13.99 -1.62
CA THR A 6 11.68 14.52 -1.92
C THR A 6 12.48 13.60 -2.82
N HIS A 7 12.38 12.28 -2.63
CA HIS A 7 13.24 11.28 -3.26
C HIS A 7 12.46 10.23 -4.07
N GLY A 8 11.12 10.31 -4.08
CA GLY A 8 10.28 9.41 -4.87
C GLY A 8 9.88 8.12 -4.14
N PRO A 9 9.38 7.12 -4.86
CA PRO A 9 8.75 5.95 -4.26
C PRO A 9 9.60 5.20 -3.24
N VAL A 10 8.93 4.58 -2.27
CA VAL A 10 9.55 3.76 -1.23
C VAL A 10 8.98 2.34 -1.25
N GLU A 11 9.74 1.37 -0.76
CA GLU A 11 9.25 0.03 -0.47
C GLU A 11 8.62 0.01 0.93
N ALA A 12 7.53 -0.74 1.07
CA ALA A 12 6.94 -1.06 2.36
C ALA A 12 6.44 -2.49 2.39
N SER A 13 6.34 -3.09 3.57
CA SER A 13 5.67 -4.38 3.77
C SER A 13 4.47 -4.29 4.70
N PHE A 14 3.50 -5.19 4.52
CA PHE A 14 2.34 -5.32 5.39
C PHE A 14 1.82 -6.76 5.41
N ASP A 15 1.04 -7.09 6.44
CA ASP A 15 0.36 -8.38 6.55
C ASP A 15 -0.90 -8.42 5.67
N VAL A 16 -0.93 -9.40 4.78
CA VAL A 16 -2.04 -9.68 3.87
C VAL A 16 -3.01 -10.67 4.52
N TYR A 17 -4.30 -10.35 4.38
CA TYR A 17 -5.42 -11.21 4.76
C TYR A 17 -6.23 -11.57 3.51
N GLU A 18 -7.05 -12.61 3.60
CA GLU A 18 -7.80 -13.15 2.45
C GLU A 18 -8.67 -12.09 1.74
N ASP A 19 -9.27 -11.16 2.50
CA ASP A 19 -10.11 -10.10 1.92
C ASP A 19 -9.34 -9.18 0.97
N PHE A 20 -8.04 -8.95 1.21
CA PHE A 20 -7.19 -8.13 0.34
C PHE A 20 -7.02 -8.76 -1.04
N LEU A 21 -6.95 -10.09 -1.13
CA LEU A 21 -6.81 -10.80 -2.40
C LEU A 21 -7.96 -10.47 -3.36
N SER A 22 -9.15 -10.19 -2.80
CA SER A 22 -10.37 -9.87 -3.53
C SER A 22 -10.54 -8.38 -3.88
N TYR A 23 -9.59 -7.51 -3.49
CA TYR A 23 -9.67 -6.06 -3.70
C TYR A 23 -9.96 -5.69 -5.16
N LYS A 24 -10.88 -4.73 -5.35
CA LYS A 24 -11.25 -4.17 -6.66
C LYS A 24 -11.06 -2.67 -6.75
N SER A 25 -11.47 -1.91 -5.73
CA SER A 25 -11.39 -0.45 -5.73
C SER A 25 -11.65 0.15 -4.35
N GLY A 26 -11.40 1.47 -4.22
CA GLY A 26 -11.64 2.24 -3.00
C GLY A 26 -10.46 2.19 -2.02
N VAL A 27 -10.64 2.70 -0.81
CA VAL A 27 -9.58 2.63 0.22
C VAL A 27 -9.73 1.32 0.99
N TYR A 28 -8.80 0.39 0.77
CA TYR A 28 -8.77 -0.87 1.50
C TYR A 28 -8.60 -0.64 3.00
N ARG A 29 -9.36 -1.44 3.76
CA ARG A 29 -9.24 -1.69 5.20
C ARG A 29 -9.59 -3.15 5.42
N TYR A 30 -8.93 -3.77 6.38
CA TYR A 30 -9.26 -5.14 6.80
C TYR A 30 -10.68 -5.19 7.37
N LEU A 31 -11.45 -6.18 6.92
CA LEU A 31 -12.81 -6.46 7.38
C LEU A 31 -12.89 -7.84 8.02
N ALA A 32 -12.35 -8.87 7.35
CA ALA A 32 -12.41 -10.27 7.78
C ALA A 32 -11.47 -11.16 6.95
N GLY A 33 -11.29 -12.40 7.38
CA GLY A 33 -10.52 -13.42 6.66
C GLY A 33 -9.24 -13.79 7.39
N ASP A 34 -8.66 -14.92 7.00
CA ASP A 34 -7.46 -15.43 7.66
C ASP A 34 -6.18 -14.72 7.18
N PHE A 35 -5.14 -14.79 8.00
CA PHE A 35 -3.81 -14.31 7.62
C PHE A 35 -3.25 -15.17 6.50
N VAL A 36 -2.77 -14.52 5.45
CA VAL A 36 -2.21 -15.18 4.26
C VAL A 36 -0.68 -15.15 4.28
N GLY A 37 -0.09 -14.02 4.68
CA GLY A 37 1.37 -13.82 4.68
C GLY A 37 1.78 -12.35 4.68
N GLY A 38 3.08 -12.10 4.77
CA GLY A 38 3.65 -10.76 4.55
C GLY A 38 3.85 -10.47 3.06
N HIS A 39 3.64 -9.23 2.65
CA HIS A 39 3.79 -8.80 1.25
C HIS A 39 4.48 -7.45 1.14
N ALA A 40 5.44 -7.35 0.22
CA ALA A 40 6.19 -6.12 -0.08
C ALA A 40 5.61 -5.39 -1.30
N VAL A 41 5.48 -4.07 -1.19
CA VAL A 41 4.81 -3.21 -2.17
C VAL A 41 5.51 -1.86 -2.31
N ARG A 42 5.19 -1.12 -3.38
CA ARG A 42 5.81 0.18 -3.67
C ARG A 42 4.82 1.32 -3.45
N ILE A 43 5.08 2.17 -2.45
CA ILE A 43 4.26 3.36 -2.18
C ILE A 43 4.70 4.49 -3.12
N LEU A 44 3.75 5.04 -3.87
CA LEU A 44 3.97 6.10 -4.85
C LEU A 44 3.52 7.47 -4.36
N GLY A 45 2.53 7.51 -3.49
CA GLY A 45 1.91 8.76 -3.08
C GLY A 45 0.85 8.55 -2.01
N TRP A 46 0.10 9.60 -1.74
CA TRP A 46 -0.98 9.60 -0.76
C TRP A 46 -2.06 10.59 -1.17
N GLY A 47 -3.24 10.44 -0.58
CA GLY A 47 -4.34 11.35 -0.81
C GLY A 47 -5.43 11.23 0.22
N GLN A 48 -6.61 11.70 -0.16
CA GLN A 48 -7.84 11.55 0.59
C GLN A 48 -8.99 11.29 -0.39
N GLU A 49 -9.82 10.30 -0.09
CA GLU A 49 -11.02 9.97 -0.88
C GLU A 49 -12.21 9.95 0.08
N LYS A 50 -13.23 10.79 -0.18
CA LYS A 50 -14.45 10.90 0.66
C LYS A 50 -14.15 11.04 2.16
N GLY A 51 -13.14 11.84 2.50
CA GLY A 51 -12.72 12.04 3.89
C GLY A 51 -11.72 11.01 4.42
N VAL A 52 -11.48 9.89 3.73
CA VAL A 52 -10.57 8.82 4.17
C VAL A 52 -9.18 9.02 3.58
N LYS A 53 -8.17 9.14 4.43
CA LYS A 53 -6.76 9.27 4.02
C LYS A 53 -6.24 7.93 3.52
N TYR A 54 -5.49 7.94 2.42
CA TYR A 54 -4.91 6.73 1.84
C TYR A 54 -3.45 6.89 1.39
N TRP A 55 -2.77 5.75 1.26
CA TRP A 55 -1.55 5.54 0.47
C TRP A 55 -1.92 5.04 -0.92
N LEU A 56 -1.31 5.58 -1.97
CA LEU A 56 -1.39 5.05 -3.34
C LEU A 56 -0.22 4.11 -3.56
N ILE A 57 -0.52 2.85 -3.86
CA ILE A 57 0.47 1.77 -3.87
C ILE A 57 0.37 1.00 -5.19
N ALA A 58 1.53 0.70 -5.78
CA ALA A 58 1.64 -0.24 -6.88
C ALA A 58 1.86 -1.66 -6.33
N ASN A 59 1.01 -2.59 -6.76
CA ASN A 59 1.16 -4.01 -6.47
C ASN A 59 2.05 -4.69 -7.53
N SER A 60 2.44 -5.93 -7.26
CA SER A 60 3.26 -6.78 -8.13
C SER A 60 2.49 -7.96 -8.75
N TRP A 61 1.15 -7.95 -8.66
CA TRP A 61 0.27 -9.03 -9.15
C TRP A 61 -0.42 -8.67 -10.47
N ASN A 62 0.36 -8.17 -11.43
CA ASN A 62 -0.08 -7.80 -12.78
C ASN A 62 -1.16 -6.68 -12.80
N THR A 63 -1.51 -6.19 -13.99
CA THR A 63 -2.41 -5.02 -14.15
C THR A 63 -3.89 -5.36 -14.12
N ASP A 64 -4.26 -6.64 -14.20
CA ASP A 64 -5.64 -7.12 -14.12
C ASP A 64 -6.17 -7.20 -12.68
N TRP A 65 -5.28 -7.09 -11.69
CA TRP A 65 -5.64 -7.05 -10.28
C TRP A 65 -5.94 -5.61 -9.80
N GLY A 66 -6.94 -5.45 -8.94
CA GLY A 66 -7.29 -4.16 -8.32
C GLY A 66 -7.60 -3.05 -9.32
N GLU A 67 -7.10 -1.83 -9.03
CA GLU A 67 -7.27 -0.66 -9.89
C GLU A 67 -6.10 -0.58 -10.88
N LYS A 68 -6.09 -1.45 -11.90
CA LYS A 68 -5.02 -1.53 -12.92
C LYS A 68 -3.63 -1.89 -12.35
N GLY A 69 -3.57 -2.79 -11.37
CA GLY A 69 -2.36 -3.16 -10.64
C GLY A 69 -2.05 -2.25 -9.45
N PHE A 70 -2.89 -1.25 -9.16
CA PHE A 70 -2.76 -0.36 -8.03
C PHE A 70 -3.85 -0.61 -6.99
N PHE A 71 -3.61 -0.12 -5.78
CA PHE A 71 -4.61 -0.06 -4.73
C PHE A 71 -4.40 1.16 -3.84
N LYS A 72 -5.47 1.55 -3.16
CA LYS A 72 -5.40 2.55 -2.08
C LYS A 72 -5.52 1.83 -0.75
N TYR A 73 -4.64 2.16 0.18
CA TYR A 73 -4.61 1.53 1.51
C TYR A 73 -4.81 2.59 2.59
N ILE A 74 -5.59 2.28 3.63
CA ILE A 74 -5.87 3.25 4.70
C ILE A 74 -4.58 3.76 5.35
N ARG A 75 -4.50 5.09 5.53
CA ARG A 75 -3.28 5.76 6.00
C ARG A 75 -3.47 6.43 7.35
N GLY A 76 -2.43 6.36 8.18
CA GLY A 76 -2.29 7.06 9.45
C GLY A 76 -2.69 6.24 10.67
N ILE A 77 -2.86 4.92 10.51
CA ILE A 77 -3.23 4.00 11.60
C ILE A 77 -2.32 2.76 11.66
N ASN A 78 -1.26 2.72 10.84
CA ASN A 78 -0.36 1.55 10.71
C ASN A 78 -1.11 0.21 10.61
N LEU A 79 -2.20 0.17 9.83
CA LEU A 79 -2.99 -1.07 9.69
C LEU A 79 -2.08 -2.17 9.13
N ASN A 80 -2.04 -3.30 9.83
CA ASN A 80 -1.27 -4.50 9.46
C ASN A 80 0.21 -4.22 9.16
N GLY A 81 0.82 -3.25 9.84
CA GLY A 81 2.25 -2.96 9.70
C GLY A 81 2.64 -2.11 8.49
N MET A 82 1.68 -1.64 7.68
CA MET A 82 1.92 -0.88 6.44
C MET A 82 2.83 0.37 6.60
N GLU A 83 2.91 0.93 7.81
CA GLU A 83 3.72 2.11 8.13
C GLU A 83 4.90 1.78 9.06
N GLY A 84 5.10 0.50 9.39
CA GLY A 84 6.15 0.01 10.29
C GLY A 84 7.48 -0.24 9.59
N ASP A 85 7.45 -0.98 8.48
CA ASP A 85 8.64 -1.37 7.72
C ASP A 85 8.66 -0.66 6.36
N VAL A 86 9.19 0.56 6.33
CA VAL A 86 9.29 1.41 5.13
C VAL A 86 10.76 1.72 4.85
N VAL A 87 11.25 1.32 3.69
CA VAL A 87 12.67 1.47 3.30
C VAL A 87 12.82 2.17 1.95
N ALA A 88 13.93 2.89 1.81
CA ALA A 88 14.30 3.60 0.59
C ALA A 88 15.82 3.66 0.47
N GLY A 89 16.31 3.93 -0.74
CA GLY A 89 17.73 4.12 -1.01
C GLY A 89 17.94 5.14 -2.13
N LEU A 90 19.04 5.87 -2.07
CA LEU A 90 19.44 6.80 -3.12
C LEU A 90 20.42 6.11 -4.07
N PRO A 91 20.18 6.11 -5.39
CA PRO A 91 21.08 5.51 -6.34
C PRO A 91 22.40 6.29 -6.41
N ARG A 92 23.49 5.58 -6.67
CA ARG A 92 24.77 6.21 -7.02
C ARG A 92 24.68 6.76 -8.44
N LEU A 93 25.06 8.02 -8.60
CA LEU A 93 25.21 8.67 -9.91
C LEU A 93 26.50 8.22 -10.61
#